data_AF-W0EHK2-F1
#
_entry.id   AF-W0EHK2-F1
#
_cell.length_a   1.000
_cell.length_b   1.000
_cell.length_c   1.000
_cell.angle_alpha   90.00
_cell.angle_beta   90.00
_cell.angle_gamma   90.00
#
_symmetry.space_group_name_H-M   'P 1'
#
loop_
_entity.id
_entity.type
_entity.pdbx_description
1 polymer ?
#
loop_
_entity_poly.entity_id
_entity_poly.type
_entity_poly.pdbx_seq_one_letter_code
_entity_poly.pdbx_strand_id
1 'polypeptide(L)'
;MLSVVAFLLIYYLINPAQVLASRAFAPVKITPIIYKDIKIVAENNSPENMGIIQAFDINTNKLIWSKQVYKVRVKPNVEADTQWVFIKDMEIDGDRLVVINEKQKTYTLDPNTGNSLDKSSTASIIIIIPIILIILMYIVFRMKRLP
;
A
#
# COMPACT_ATOMS: atom_id res chain seq x y z
N MET A 1 25.71 31.01 -35.32
CA MET A 1 25.96 31.03 -33.86
C MET A 1 24.74 31.48 -33.04
N LEU A 2 23.96 32.49 -33.47
CA LEU A 2 22.78 32.98 -32.72
C LEU A 2 21.71 31.90 -32.39
N SER A 3 21.50 30.94 -33.30
CA SER A 3 20.49 29.89 -33.15
C SER A 3 20.79 28.88 -32.04
N VAL A 4 22.07 28.57 -31.79
CA VAL A 4 22.48 27.60 -30.76
C VAL A 4 22.29 28.21 -29.36
N VAL A 5 22.57 29.50 -29.21
CA VAL A 5 22.39 30.23 -27.95
C VAL A 5 20.90 30.32 -27.58
N ALA A 6 20.03 30.54 -28.56
CA ALA A 6 18.58 30.55 -28.35
C ALA A 6 18.06 29.17 -27.91
N PHE A 7 18.55 28.08 -28.50
CA PHE A 7 18.16 26.72 -28.10
C PHE A 7 18.62 26.36 -26.68
N LEU A 8 19.83 26.78 -26.29
CA LEU A 8 20.34 26.56 -24.93
C LEU A 8 19.56 27.37 -23.88
N LEU A 9 19.17 28.60 -24.20
CA LEU A 9 18.32 29.43 -23.33
C LEU A 9 16.93 28.83 -23.16
N ILE A 10 16.33 28.38 -24.26
CA ILE A 10 15.02 27.71 -24.21
C ILE A 10 15.10 26.44 -23.39
N TYR A 11 16.12 25.59 -23.60
CA TYR A 11 16.34 24.37 -22.80
C TYR A 11 16.45 24.66 -21.30
N TYR A 12 17.14 25.75 -20.91
CA TYR A 12 17.26 26.14 -19.50
C TYR A 12 15.92 26.63 -18.92
N LEU A 13 15.07 27.27 -19.73
CA LEU A 13 13.74 27.76 -19.35
C LEU A 13 12.69 26.64 -19.21
N ILE A 14 12.86 25.49 -19.88
CA ILE A 14 11.94 24.33 -19.75
C ILE A 14 12.36 23.35 -18.65
N ASN A 15 13.45 23.58 -17.92
CA ASN A 15 13.74 22.80 -16.74
C ASN A 15 12.82 23.30 -15.62
N PRO A 16 11.75 22.58 -15.25
CA PRO A 16 10.99 22.97 -14.08
C PRO A 16 11.97 22.99 -12.91
N ALA A 17 12.12 24.15 -12.28
CA ALA A 17 12.77 24.25 -10.98
C ALA A 17 12.16 23.12 -10.13
N GLN A 18 13.01 22.25 -9.58
CA GLN A 18 12.56 21.22 -8.67
C GLN A 18 11.97 21.95 -7.48
N VAL A 19 10.66 22.16 -7.49
CA VAL A 19 9.91 22.68 -6.36
C VAL A 19 10.11 21.63 -5.28
N LEU A 20 11.01 21.93 -4.35
CA LEU A 20 11.18 21.19 -3.11
C LEU A 20 9.92 21.46 -2.29
N ALA A 21 8.86 20.71 -2.61
CA ALA A 21 7.62 20.75 -1.88
C ALA A 21 7.86 20.03 -0.55
N SER A 22 8.18 20.81 0.49
CA SER A 22 8.19 20.33 1.87
C SER A 22 6.82 19.73 2.17
N ARG A 23 6.78 18.54 2.79
CA ARG A 23 5.52 17.91 3.16
C ARG A 23 4.81 18.76 4.23
N ALA A 24 3.65 19.33 3.90
CA ALA A 24 2.93 20.26 4.77
C ALA A 24 2.13 19.62 5.93
N PHE A 25 2.08 18.29 6.06
CA PHE A 25 1.16 17.63 6.98
C PHE A 25 1.85 16.59 7.88
N ALA A 26 1.73 16.83 9.18
CA ALA A 26 1.97 15.84 10.22
C ALA A 26 1.04 14.61 10.03
N PRO A 27 1.42 13.42 10.54
CA PRO A 27 0.57 12.24 10.47
C PRO A 27 -0.81 12.52 11.08
N VAL A 28 -1.86 12.03 10.43
CA VAL A 28 -3.23 12.12 10.96
C VAL A 28 -3.32 11.29 12.24
N LYS A 29 -3.88 11.90 13.30
CA LYS A 29 -4.22 11.16 14.52
C LYS A 29 -5.42 10.26 14.23
N ILE A 30 -5.24 8.95 14.38
CA ILE A 30 -6.28 7.96 14.13
C ILE A 30 -6.95 7.59 15.45
N THR A 31 -8.28 7.60 15.46
CA THR A 31 -9.06 7.19 16.64
C THR A 31 -8.87 5.69 16.89
N PRO A 32 -8.58 5.27 18.13
CA PRO A 32 -8.61 3.86 18.51
C PRO A 32 -9.94 3.19 18.19
N ILE A 33 -9.89 1.96 17.72
CA ILE A 33 -11.06 1.12 17.48
C ILE A 33 -11.23 0.18 18.67
N ILE A 34 -12.47 0.02 19.14
CA ILE A 34 -12.82 -1.01 20.12
C ILE A 34 -13.58 -2.13 19.41
N TYR A 35 -13.10 -3.36 19.54
CA TYR A 35 -13.72 -4.55 18.94
C TYR A 35 -13.57 -5.76 19.86
N LYS A 36 -14.69 -6.33 20.33
CA LYS A 36 -14.73 -7.56 21.17
C LYS A 36 -13.67 -7.55 22.28
N ASP A 37 -13.67 -6.49 23.09
CA ASP A 37 -12.74 -6.25 24.22
C ASP A 37 -11.27 -5.97 23.84
N ILE A 38 -11.00 -5.77 22.55
CA ILE A 38 -9.69 -5.39 22.04
C ILE A 38 -9.72 -3.91 21.62
N LYS A 39 -8.76 -3.14 22.14
CA LYS A 39 -8.45 -1.77 21.70
C LYS A 39 -7.35 -1.82 20.64
N ILE A 40 -7.68 -1.45 19.42
CA ILE A 40 -6.80 -1.42 18.27
C ILE A 40 -6.35 0.01 18.01
N VAL A 41 -5.04 0.24 17.91
CA VAL A 41 -4.44 1.58 17.81
C VAL A 41 -3.35 1.65 16.75
N ALA A 42 -3.22 2.84 16.16
CA ALA A 42 -2.10 3.25 15.31
C ALA A 42 -1.38 4.47 15.93
N GLU A 43 -1.26 4.50 17.26
CA GLU A 43 -0.91 5.69 18.05
C GLU A 43 0.51 6.22 17.80
N ASN A 44 1.40 5.39 17.24
CA ASN A 44 2.78 5.77 16.90
C ASN A 44 3.03 5.74 15.39
N ASN A 45 2.14 6.35 14.61
CA ASN A 45 2.25 6.42 13.15
C ASN A 45 3.26 7.50 12.72
N SER A 46 4.51 7.34 13.15
CA SER A 46 5.65 8.23 12.94
C SER A 46 6.58 7.71 11.83
N PRO A 47 7.59 8.49 11.38
CA PRO A 47 8.51 8.05 10.33
C PRO A 47 9.21 6.71 10.61
N GLU A 48 9.54 6.43 11.86
CA GLU A 48 10.16 5.18 12.29
C GLU A 48 9.19 4.00 12.40
N ASN A 49 7.88 4.26 12.56
CA ASN A 49 6.87 3.26 12.89
C ASN A 49 5.67 3.24 11.92
N MET A 50 5.90 3.66 10.67
CA MET A 50 4.87 3.66 9.63
C MET A 50 4.26 2.27 9.41
N GLY A 51 2.94 2.26 9.26
CA GLY A 51 2.20 1.05 8.92
C GLY A 51 2.16 0.04 10.07
N ILE A 52 2.43 0.44 11.32
CA ILE A 52 2.31 -0.44 12.49
C ILE A 52 0.94 -0.21 13.16
N ILE A 53 0.27 -1.32 13.49
CA ILE A 53 -0.95 -1.35 14.29
C ILE A 53 -0.73 -2.28 15.47
N GLN A 54 -1.31 -1.93 16.60
CA GLN A 54 -1.25 -2.71 17.82
C GLN A 54 -2.65 -2.96 18.36
N ALA A 55 -2.84 -4.13 18.96
CA ALA A 55 -4.04 -4.49 19.69
C ALA A 55 -3.72 -4.71 21.16
N PHE A 56 -4.56 -4.18 22.02
CA PHE A 56 -4.46 -4.29 23.46
C PHE A 56 -5.75 -4.86 24.03
N ASP A 57 -5.64 -5.71 25.05
CA ASP A 57 -6.78 -6.09 25.87
C ASP A 57 -7.28 -4.85 26.63
N ILE A 58 -8.58 -4.55 26.56
CA ILE A 58 -9.13 -3.30 27.12
C ILE A 58 -9.10 -3.28 28.66
N ASN A 59 -9.19 -4.45 29.30
CA ASN A 59 -9.31 -4.57 30.74
C ASN A 59 -7.94 -4.51 31.43
N THR A 60 -6.94 -5.14 30.82
CA THR A 60 -5.59 -5.30 31.38
C THR A 60 -4.57 -4.37 30.72
N ASN A 61 -4.93 -3.73 29.60
CA ASN A 61 -4.06 -2.93 28.75
C ASN A 61 -2.79 -3.67 28.28
N LYS A 62 -2.84 -5.01 28.23
CA LYS A 62 -1.75 -5.85 27.73
C LYS A 62 -1.77 -5.90 26.21
N LEU A 63 -0.59 -5.82 25.60
CA LEU A 63 -0.43 -6.03 24.16
C LEU A 63 -0.81 -7.46 23.79
N ILE A 64 -1.77 -7.62 22.88
CA ILE A 64 -2.20 -8.90 22.31
C ILE A 64 -1.36 -9.19 21.07
N TRP A 65 -1.30 -8.24 20.14
CA TRP A 65 -0.51 -8.35 18.91
C TRP A 65 -0.01 -7.00 18.41
N SER A 66 1.07 -7.02 17.64
CA SER A 66 1.65 -5.89 16.93
C SER A 66 1.97 -6.31 15.50
N LYS A 67 1.51 -5.53 14.51
CA LYS A 67 1.62 -5.88 13.09
C LYS A 67 2.11 -4.71 12.28
N GLN A 68 3.20 -4.92 11.54
CA GLN A 68 3.59 -4.06 10.43
C GLN A 68 2.81 -4.48 9.17
N VAL A 69 1.78 -3.68 8.84
CA VAL A 69 0.83 -3.92 7.76
C VAL A 69 1.46 -3.67 6.39
N TYR A 70 2.33 -2.67 6.30
CA TYR A 70 3.12 -2.40 5.10
C TYR A 70 4.48 -1.80 5.44
N LYS A 71 5.40 -1.85 4.47
CA LYS A 71 6.73 -1.24 4.56
C LYS A 71 6.90 -0.17 3.49
N VAL A 72 7.41 0.98 3.88
CA VAL A 72 7.86 2.03 2.96
C VAL A 72 9.35 1.84 2.71
N ARG A 73 9.74 1.65 1.44
CA ARG A 73 11.15 1.58 1.06
C ARG A 73 11.64 2.98 0.73
N VAL A 74 12.44 3.55 1.63
CA VAL A 74 13.04 4.87 1.45
C VAL A 74 14.29 4.74 0.59
N LYS A 75 14.39 5.53 -0.48
CA LYS A 75 15.59 5.68 -1.30
C LYS A 75 16.52 6.70 -0.64
N PRO A 76 17.82 6.40 -0.47
CA PRO A 76 18.76 7.28 0.21
C PRO A 76 19.04 8.59 -0.53
N ASN A 77 18.89 8.60 -1.86
CA ASN A 77 19.19 9.75 -2.71
C ASN A 77 17.96 10.65 -2.98
N VAL A 78 16.90 10.50 -2.19
CA VAL A 78 15.67 11.27 -2.26
C VAL A 78 15.32 11.72 -0.85
N GLU A 79 14.80 12.93 -0.68
CA GLU A 79 14.39 13.44 0.64
C GLU A 79 13.42 12.48 1.32
N ALA A 80 13.65 12.16 2.59
CA ALA A 80 12.96 11.08 3.28
C ALA A 80 11.47 11.37 3.51
N ASP A 81 11.16 12.60 3.89
CA ASP A 81 9.81 13.07 4.24
C ASP A 81 8.83 13.04 3.06
N THR A 82 9.32 13.31 1.84
CA THR A 82 8.54 13.14 0.60
C THR A 82 8.16 11.69 0.31
N GLN A 83 8.86 10.73 0.93
CA GLN A 83 8.66 9.30 0.71
C GLN A 83 7.78 8.66 1.79
N TRP A 84 7.57 9.32 2.92
CA TRP A 84 6.78 8.80 4.05
C TRP A 84 5.33 8.51 3.67
N VAL A 85 4.78 7.40 4.18
CA VAL A 85 3.39 7.00 3.95
C VAL A 85 2.79 6.52 5.26
N PHE A 86 1.91 7.33 5.83
CA PHE A 86 1.27 7.04 7.10
C PHE A 86 -0.04 6.28 6.91
N ILE A 87 -0.46 5.58 7.96
CA ILE A 87 -1.84 5.11 8.05
C ILE A 87 -2.72 6.36 8.07
N LYS A 88 -3.80 6.34 7.30
CA LYS A 88 -4.74 7.45 7.19
C LYS A 88 -6.04 7.13 7.91
N ASP A 89 -6.49 5.88 7.82
CA ASP A 89 -7.77 5.47 8.37
C ASP A 89 -7.76 4.00 8.80
N MET A 90 -8.64 3.67 9.73
CA MET A 90 -8.91 2.31 10.18
C MET A 90 -10.42 2.17 10.42
N GLU A 91 -10.99 1.05 10.02
CA GLU A 91 -12.40 0.73 10.28
C GLU A 91 -12.60 -0.77 10.50
N ILE A 92 -13.73 -1.13 11.13
CA ILE A 92 -14.21 -2.51 11.20
C ILE A 92 -15.28 -2.69 10.14
N ASP A 93 -15.04 -3.59 9.19
CA ASP A 93 -16.02 -4.05 8.21
C ASP A 93 -16.38 -5.51 8.51
N GLY A 94 -17.52 -5.70 9.17
CA GLY A 94 -17.96 -7.00 9.70
C GLY A 94 -16.98 -7.55 10.74
N ASP A 95 -16.32 -8.66 10.42
CA ASP A 95 -15.29 -9.29 11.27
C ASP A 95 -13.86 -8.96 10.82
N ARG A 96 -13.67 -7.92 10.00
CA ARG A 96 -12.37 -7.55 9.42
C ARG A 96 -11.94 -6.17 9.86
N LEU A 97 -10.65 -6.02 10.12
CA LEU A 97 -10.00 -4.72 10.31
C LEU A 97 -9.49 -4.25 8.94
N VAL A 98 -10.03 -3.14 8.48
CA VAL A 98 -9.63 -2.48 7.24
C VAL A 98 -8.72 -1.31 7.59
N VAL A 99 -7.57 -1.27 6.94
CA VAL A 99 -6.53 -0.26 7.17
C VAL A 99 -6.22 0.44 5.86
N ILE A 100 -6.33 1.77 5.84
CA ILE A 100 -6.11 2.58 4.64
C ILE A 100 -4.92 3.50 4.89
N ASN A 101 -3.96 3.53 3.96
CA ASN A 101 -2.85 4.47 4.02
C ASN A 101 -3.08 5.72 3.15
N GLU A 102 -2.18 6.70 3.26
CA GLU A 102 -2.27 7.96 2.50
C GLU A 102 -2.22 7.78 0.97
N LYS A 103 -1.71 6.64 0.50
CA LYS A 103 -1.71 6.27 -0.92
C LYS A 103 -2.97 5.51 -1.35
N GLN A 104 -4.01 5.52 -0.51
CA GLN A 104 -5.29 4.82 -0.75
C GLN A 104 -5.13 3.31 -0.95
N LYS A 105 -4.04 2.74 -0.41
CA LYS A 105 -3.90 1.28 -0.36
C LYS A 105 -4.63 0.75 0.86
N THR A 106 -5.46 -0.24 0.61
CA THR A 106 -6.24 -0.95 1.63
C THR A 106 -5.56 -2.25 1.99
N TYR A 107 -5.56 -2.56 3.28
CA TYR A 107 -5.05 -3.80 3.83
C TYR A 107 -6.09 -4.39 4.77
N THR A 108 -6.34 -5.69 4.66
CA THR A 108 -7.36 -6.36 5.46
C THR A 108 -6.71 -7.30 6.45
N LEU A 109 -7.05 -7.16 7.72
CA LEU A 109 -6.54 -7.98 8.81
C LEU A 109 -7.67 -8.62 9.61
N ASP A 110 -7.37 -9.73 10.28
CA ASP A 110 -8.19 -10.26 11.36
C ASP A 110 -7.96 -9.41 12.62
N PRO A 111 -8.99 -8.75 13.18
CA PRO A 111 -8.85 -7.91 14.38
C PRO A 111 -8.32 -8.66 15.62
N ASN A 112 -8.58 -9.96 15.72
CA ASN A 112 -8.22 -10.76 16.90
C ASN A 112 -6.75 -11.21 16.84
N THR A 113 -6.22 -11.45 15.64
CA THR A 113 -4.90 -12.06 15.45
C THR A 113 -3.89 -11.15 14.75
N GLY A 114 -4.33 -10.08 14.09
CA GLY A 114 -3.49 -9.21 13.27
C GLY A 114 -3.02 -9.87 11.96
N ASN A 115 -3.54 -11.06 11.63
CA ASN A 115 -3.17 -11.79 10.42
C ASN A 115 -3.80 -11.14 9.20
N SER A 116 -3.04 -11.08 8.10
CA SER A 116 -3.54 -10.56 6.83
C SER A 116 -4.57 -11.51 6.22
N LEU A 117 -5.74 -10.98 5.90
CA LEU A 117 -6.83 -11.70 5.24
C LEU A 117 -6.73 -11.63 3.71
N ASP A 118 -5.85 -10.77 3.19
CA ASP A 118 -5.55 -10.66 1.78
C ASP A 118 -4.82 -11.93 1.31
N LYS A 119 -5.57 -12.94 0.85
CA LYS A 119 -5.00 -14.11 0.17
C LYS A 119 -4.26 -13.60 -1.08
N SER A 120 -2.95 -13.76 -1.08
CA SER A 120 -2.02 -13.54 -2.20
C SER A 120 -2.62 -14.00 -3.54
N SER A 121 -3.26 -13.08 -4.26
CA SER A 121 -3.85 -13.30 -5.59
C SER A 121 -2.80 -13.34 -6.70
N THR A 122 -1.65 -13.95 -6.43
CA THR A 122 -0.61 -14.24 -7.43
C THR A 122 -0.72 -15.66 -7.98
N ALA A 123 -1.28 -16.60 -7.21
CA ALA A 123 -1.44 -17.98 -7.66
C ALA A 123 -2.50 -18.13 -8.78
N SER A 124 -3.54 -17.29 -8.77
CA SER A 124 -4.64 -17.41 -9.74
C SER A 124 -4.22 -17.05 -11.17
N ILE A 125 -3.37 -16.02 -11.36
CA ILE A 125 -2.94 -15.60 -12.71
C ILE A 125 -2.07 -16.68 -13.37
N ILE A 126 -1.19 -17.33 -12.60
CA ILE A 126 -0.26 -18.36 -13.12
C ILE A 126 -1.02 -19.62 -13.57
N ILE A 127 -2.17 -19.94 -12.97
CA ILE A 127 -2.96 -21.13 -13.31
C ILE A 127 -3.95 -20.84 -14.45
N ILE A 128 -4.46 -19.61 -14.57
CA ILE A 128 -5.45 -19.24 -15.60
C ILE A 128 -4.83 -19.23 -17.01
N ILE A 129 -3.62 -18.69 -17.17
CA ILE A 129 -2.93 -18.60 -18.47
C ILE A 129 -2.72 -19.98 -19.14
N PRO A 130 -2.18 -21.02 -18.47
CA PRO A 130 -1.99 -22.33 -19.09
C PRO A 130 -3.32 -23.01 -19.41
N ILE A 131 -4.36 -22.82 -18.59
CA ILE A 131 -5.71 -23.36 -18.87
C ILE A 131 -6.29 -22.72 -20.13
N ILE A 132 -6.19 -21.40 -20.29
CA ILE A 132 -6.63 -20.70 -21.50
C ILE A 132 -5.86 -21.19 -22.73
N LEU A 133 -4.53 -21.38 -22.63
CA LEU A 133 -3.71 -21.92 -23.71
C LEU A 133 -4.11 -23.34 -24.11
N ILE A 134 -4.39 -24.21 -23.14
CA ILE A 134 -4.84 -25.59 -23.40
C ILE A 134 -6.21 -25.59 -24.10
N ILE A 135 -7.14 -24.74 -23.64
CA ILE A 135 -8.47 -24.60 -24.27
C ILE A 135 -8.33 -24.08 -25.70
N LEU A 136 -7.50 -23.05 -25.92
CA LEU A 136 -7.25 -22.49 -27.25
C LEU A 136 -6.63 -23.54 -28.18
N MET A 137 -5.65 -24.30 -27.67
CA MET A 137 -5.01 -25.38 -28.42
C MET A 137 -6.00 -26.48 -28.78
N TYR A 138 -6.90 -26.84 -27.85
CA TYR A 138 -7.97 -27.80 -28.10
C TYR A 138 -8.95 -27.31 -29.18
N ILE A 139 -9.35 -26.03 -29.13
CA ILE A 139 -10.25 -25.44 -30.14
C ILE A 139 -9.57 -25.45 -31.52
N VAL A 140 -8.32 -24.98 -31.63
CA VAL A 140 -7.55 -24.98 -32.88
C VAL A 140 -7.40 -26.40 -33.44
N PHE A 141 -7.07 -27.35 -32.57
CA PHE A 141 -6.96 -28.76 -32.95
C PHE A 141 -8.29 -29.34 -33.45
N ARG A 142 -9.41 -29.00 -32.79
CA ARG A 142 -10.75 -29.44 -33.19
C ARG A 142 -11.16 -28.81 -34.52
N MET A 143 -10.85 -27.53 -34.75
CA MET A 143 -11.15 -26.86 -36.04
C MET A 143 -10.39 -27.47 -37.21
N LYS A 144 -9.13 -27.89 -37.02
CA LYS A 144 -8.33 -28.56 -38.06
C LYS A 144 -8.77 -30.00 -38.38
N ARG A 145 -9.65 -30.59 -37.57
CA ARG A 145 -10.19 -31.96 -37.75
C ARG A 145 -11.62 -31.99 -38.28
N LEU A 146 -12.21 -30.84 -38.62
CA LEU A 146 -13.49 -30.81 -39.32
C LEU A 146 -13.22 -31.08 -40.82
N PRO A 147 -13.90 -32.07 -41.42
CA PRO A 147 -13.76 -32.39 -42.84
C PRO A 147 -14.28 -31.29 -43.76
#